data_AF-A0A917MEY6-F1
#
_entry.id   AF-A0A917MEY6-F1
#
_cell.length_a   1.000
_cell.length_b   1.000
_cell.length_c   1.000
_cell.angle_alpha   90.00
_cell.angle_beta   90.00
_cell.angle_gamma   90.00
#
_symmetry.space_group_name_H-M   'P 1'
#
loop_
_entity.id
_entity.type
_entity.pdbx_description
1 polymer ?
#
loop_
_entity_poly.entity_id
_entity_poly.type
_entity_poly.pdbx_seq_one_letter_code
_entity_poly.pdbx_strand_id
1 'polypeptide(L)'
;MKTLVLSALFAVTTTASTLANVNTEARVDHVMGNELTDHAKRIEAFKSQVAFHQRNVEVLWYQYAQAAERIRNGRGNHGELERDKAYFISVYQADIDKNLRVEDSKRAIAEIEARYEQAHADREAYELKQLTVLQAQLKTELNKEAKGFERAKRKNAKLINAETQPLLQEVEQYFAQSIERAENLAVTINQHTIAAY
;
A
#
# COMPACT_ATOMS: atom_id res chain seq x y z
N MET A 1 10.05 -18.06 16.75
CA MET A 1 8.92 -17.13 16.64
C MET A 1 9.43 -15.71 16.86
N LYS A 2 9.49 -14.90 15.79
CA LYS A 2 9.81 -13.47 15.86
C LYS A 2 8.81 -12.74 14.97
N THR A 3 7.77 -12.22 15.60
CA THR A 3 6.80 -11.29 15.03
C THR A 3 7.54 -10.00 14.67
N LEU A 4 7.67 -9.72 13.37
CA LEU A 4 8.18 -8.43 12.92
C LEU A 4 7.06 -7.39 13.10
N VAL A 5 7.34 -6.51 14.06
CA VAL A 5 6.57 -5.36 14.51
C VAL A 5 6.44 -4.36 13.37
N LEU A 6 5.22 -4.20 12.87
CA LEU A 6 4.82 -3.11 11.97
C LEU A 6 4.16 -1.99 12.79
N SER A 7 4.85 -1.54 13.86
CA SER A 7 4.28 -0.65 14.88
C SER A 7 5.18 0.53 15.29
N ALA A 8 6.24 0.85 14.55
CA ALA A 8 7.08 2.01 14.85
C ALA A 8 7.29 2.85 13.59
N LEU A 9 7.08 4.17 13.72
CA LEU A 9 6.91 5.20 12.68
C LEU A 9 5.48 5.18 12.10
N PHE A 10 4.51 5.94 12.60
CA PHE A 10 4.57 7.38 12.90
C PHE A 10 3.68 7.74 14.10
N ALA A 11 4.30 8.17 15.20
CA ALA A 11 3.66 9.08 16.12
C ALA A 11 3.66 10.46 15.44
N VAL A 12 2.64 10.76 14.63
CA VAL A 12 2.28 12.16 14.37
C VAL A 12 1.32 12.56 15.48
N THR A 13 1.89 13.12 16.55
CA THR A 13 1.19 13.99 17.47
C THR A 13 0.76 15.25 16.71
N THR A 14 -0.44 15.27 16.13
CA THR A 14 -1.16 16.54 16.01
C THR A 14 -1.83 16.79 17.35
N THR A 15 -1.15 17.57 18.19
CA THR A 15 -1.77 18.25 19.32
C THR A 15 -2.87 19.15 18.77
N ALA A 16 -4.11 18.67 18.72
CA ALA A 16 -5.27 19.55 18.63
C ALA A 16 -5.50 20.09 20.03
N SER A 17 -5.09 21.34 20.21
CA SER A 17 -5.15 22.12 21.42
C SER A 17 -6.50 21.98 22.14
N THR A 18 -6.39 21.72 23.44
CA THR A 18 -7.40 22.02 24.45
C THR A 18 -8.07 23.38 24.20
N LEU A 19 -9.39 23.40 24.00
CA LEU A 19 -10.19 24.54 24.41
C LEU A 19 -10.79 24.19 25.76
N ALA A 20 -10.07 24.66 26.79
CA ALA A 20 -10.56 24.72 28.15
C ALA A 20 -11.80 25.60 28.20
N ASN A 21 -12.81 25.08 28.90
CA ASN A 21 -14.01 25.77 29.30
C ASN A 21 -13.65 26.88 30.30
N VAL A 22 -13.45 28.12 29.83
CA VAL A 22 -13.43 29.32 30.66
C VAL A 22 -14.03 30.48 29.86
N ASN A 23 -15.25 30.88 30.20
CA ASN A 23 -15.55 32.26 30.59
C ASN A 23 -17.02 32.39 31.02
N THR A 24 -17.13 32.64 32.32
CA THR A 24 -18.20 33.37 33.00
C THR A 24 -18.59 34.65 32.24
N GLU A 25 -19.89 34.84 32.12
CA GLU A 25 -20.65 36.10 32.05
C GLU A 25 -19.99 37.35 31.44
N ALA A 26 -20.39 37.68 30.21
CA ALA A 26 -20.70 39.06 29.82
C ALA A 26 -21.75 39.03 28.70
N ARG A 27 -22.97 39.43 29.03
CA ARG A 27 -24.10 39.60 28.10
C ARG A 27 -23.87 40.86 27.27
N VAL A 28 -23.61 40.72 25.97
CA VAL A 28 -23.76 41.79 24.97
C VAL A 28 -24.34 41.16 23.70
N ASP A 29 -25.47 41.72 23.25
CA ASP A 29 -26.20 41.34 22.05
C ASP A 29 -25.31 41.39 20.79
N HIS A 30 -24.92 40.21 20.28
CA HIS A 30 -24.37 40.01 18.93
C HIS A 30 -24.54 38.55 18.48
N VAL A 31 -25.77 38.02 18.55
CA VAL A 31 -26.02 36.57 18.41
C VAL A 31 -26.05 36.10 16.94
N MET A 32 -26.41 36.95 15.97
CA MET A 32 -26.58 36.50 14.57
C MET A 32 -25.29 36.42 13.75
N GLY A 33 -24.24 37.18 14.11
CA GLY A 33 -22.99 37.22 13.34
C GLY A 33 -22.03 36.06 13.64
N ASN A 34 -21.98 35.61 14.90
CA ASN A 34 -21.05 34.56 15.34
C ASN A 34 -21.50 33.16 14.92
N GLU A 35 -22.80 32.86 14.90
CA GLU A 35 -23.32 31.53 14.55
C GLU A 35 -23.08 31.16 13.08
N LEU A 36 -23.26 32.13 12.16
CA LEU A 36 -22.95 31.95 10.74
C LEU A 36 -21.45 31.70 10.52
N THR A 37 -20.58 32.42 11.24
CA THR A 37 -19.14 32.20 11.15
C THR A 37 -18.69 30.88 11.76
N ASP A 38 -19.32 30.42 12.84
CA ASP A 38 -18.99 29.14 13.47
C ASP A 38 -19.53 27.95 12.68
N HIS A 39 -20.69 28.10 12.04
CA HIS A 39 -21.20 27.09 11.11
C HIS A 39 -20.29 26.94 9.88
N ALA A 40 -19.85 28.05 9.29
CA ALA A 40 -18.89 28.03 8.18
C ALA A 40 -17.56 27.35 8.57
N LYS A 41 -17.00 27.67 9.76
CA LYS A 41 -15.80 27.00 10.27
C LYS A 41 -15.99 25.49 10.44
N ARG A 42 -17.15 25.05 10.90
CA ARG A 42 -17.48 23.61 11.05
C ARG A 42 -17.59 22.92 9.70
N ILE A 43 -18.15 23.58 8.68
CA ILE A 43 -18.19 23.08 7.30
C ILE A 43 -16.77 22.92 6.76
N GLU A 44 -15.91 23.92 6.91
CA GLU A 44 -14.51 23.85 6.42
C GLU A 44 -13.69 22.79 7.15
N ALA A 45 -13.88 22.64 8.46
CA ALA A 45 -13.29 21.55 9.23
C ALA A 45 -13.76 20.17 8.71
N PHE A 46 -15.05 20.05 8.36
CA PHE A 46 -15.60 18.81 7.81
C PHE A 46 -15.04 18.51 6.41
N LYS A 47 -14.93 19.50 5.51
CA LYS A 47 -14.28 19.35 4.20
C LYS A 47 -12.82 18.89 4.36
N SER A 48 -12.09 19.50 5.29
CA SER A 48 -10.70 19.10 5.61
C SER A 48 -10.61 17.66 6.12
N GLN A 49 -11.57 17.24 6.96
CA GLN A 49 -11.65 15.86 7.45
C GLN A 49 -11.92 14.87 6.31
N VAL A 50 -12.80 15.21 5.36
CA VAL A 50 -13.07 14.37 4.18
C VAL A 50 -11.83 14.26 3.29
N ALA A 51 -11.15 15.38 3.02
CA ALA A 51 -9.91 15.39 2.26
C ALA A 51 -8.79 14.56 2.93
N PHE A 52 -8.73 14.56 4.27
CA PHE A 52 -7.81 13.71 5.02
C PHE A 52 -8.05 12.21 4.76
N HIS A 53 -9.31 11.78 4.74
CA HIS A 53 -9.65 10.38 4.42
C HIS A 53 -9.26 10.00 2.99
N GLN A 54 -9.51 10.88 2.02
CA GLN A 54 -9.07 10.66 0.64
C GLN A 54 -7.55 10.55 0.54
N ARG A 55 -6.81 11.45 1.20
CA ARG A 55 -5.35 11.43 1.24
C ARG A 55 -4.80 10.15 1.87
N ASN A 56 -5.45 9.63 2.92
CA ASN A 56 -5.02 8.37 3.53
C ASN A 56 -5.11 7.20 2.56
N VAL A 57 -6.15 7.13 1.72
CA VAL A 57 -6.26 6.10 0.67
C VAL A 57 -5.10 6.18 -0.32
N GLU A 58 -4.73 7.39 -0.77
CA GLU A 58 -3.57 7.57 -1.65
C GLU A 58 -2.26 7.11 -0.99
N VAL A 59 -2.07 7.45 0.29
CA VAL A 59 -0.88 7.05 1.05
C VAL A 59 -0.82 5.53 1.19
N LEU A 60 -1.95 4.86 1.46
CA LEU A 60 -2.01 3.39 1.52
C LEU A 60 -1.58 2.75 0.19
N TRP A 61 -2.06 3.28 -0.93
CA TRP A 61 -1.66 2.81 -2.26
C TRP A 61 -0.19 3.06 -2.56
N TYR A 62 0.33 4.23 -2.20
CA TYR A 62 1.74 4.56 -2.37
C TYR A 62 2.64 3.61 -1.55
N GLN A 63 2.28 3.36 -0.29
CA GLN A 63 3.00 2.43 0.57
C GLN A 63 2.96 1.00 0.02
N TYR A 64 1.80 0.56 -0.48
CA TYR A 64 1.66 -0.73 -1.16
C TYR A 64 2.62 -0.84 -2.35
N ALA A 65 2.63 0.16 -3.24
CA ALA A 65 3.49 0.15 -4.42
C ALA A 65 4.98 0.05 -4.04
N GLN A 66 5.42 0.87 -3.09
CA GLN A 66 6.80 0.86 -2.59
C GLN A 66 7.17 -0.48 -1.96
N ALA A 67 6.28 -1.09 -1.18
CA ALA A 67 6.52 -2.40 -0.58
C ALA A 67 6.57 -3.51 -1.65
N ALA A 68 5.68 -3.48 -2.64
CA ALA A 68 5.66 -4.44 -3.74
C ALA A 68 6.94 -4.37 -4.59
N GLU A 69 7.44 -3.16 -4.88
CA GLU A 69 8.71 -2.97 -5.58
C GLU A 69 9.89 -3.50 -4.77
N ARG A 70 9.93 -3.26 -3.45
CA ARG A 70 10.98 -3.82 -2.58
C ARG A 70 10.96 -5.34 -2.53
N ILE A 71 9.76 -5.94 -2.55
CA ILE A 71 9.62 -7.40 -2.65
C ILE A 71 10.27 -7.86 -3.95
N ARG A 72 9.88 -7.31 -5.11
CA ARG A 72 10.38 -7.70 -6.44
C ARG A 72 11.87 -7.44 -6.66
N ASN A 73 12.38 -6.33 -6.16
CA ASN A 73 13.77 -5.90 -6.34
C ASN A 73 14.69 -6.30 -5.18
N GLY A 74 14.23 -7.14 -4.26
CA GLY A 74 15.04 -7.68 -3.18
C GLY A 74 16.24 -8.49 -3.70
N ARG A 75 17.16 -8.83 -2.81
CA ARG A 75 18.31 -9.68 -3.13
C ARG A 75 17.85 -11.04 -3.68
N GLY A 76 18.53 -11.53 -4.71
CA GLY A 76 18.16 -12.74 -5.44
C GLY A 76 16.91 -12.54 -6.30
N ASN A 77 16.64 -11.31 -6.75
CA ASN A 77 15.58 -11.06 -7.72
C ASN A 77 15.89 -11.70 -9.07
N HIS A 78 14.85 -11.85 -9.89
CA HIS A 78 14.93 -12.42 -11.24
C HIS A 78 16.06 -11.82 -12.08
N GLY A 79 16.25 -10.51 -12.03
CA GLY A 79 17.33 -9.84 -12.78
C GLY A 79 18.73 -10.17 -12.27
N GLU A 80 18.92 -10.35 -10.96
CA GLU A 80 20.18 -10.84 -10.38
C GLU A 80 20.45 -12.28 -10.79
N LEU A 81 19.44 -13.16 -10.68
CA LEU A 81 19.57 -14.56 -11.05
C LEU A 81 19.95 -14.73 -12.53
N GLU A 82 19.33 -13.96 -13.44
CA GLU A 82 19.65 -14.01 -14.87
C GLU A 82 21.07 -13.53 -15.17
N ARG A 83 21.53 -12.46 -14.49
CA ARG A 83 22.91 -11.98 -14.62
C ARG A 83 23.90 -13.01 -14.12
N ASP A 84 23.63 -13.64 -12.98
CA ASP A 84 24.50 -14.65 -12.40
C ASP A 84 24.57 -15.89 -13.33
N LYS A 85 23.43 -16.37 -13.84
CA LYS A 85 23.38 -17.45 -14.85
C LYS A 85 24.24 -17.13 -16.06
N ALA A 86 24.02 -15.97 -16.68
CA ALA A 86 24.76 -15.56 -17.86
C ALA A 86 26.27 -15.45 -17.59
N TYR A 87 26.65 -14.88 -16.44
CA TYR A 87 28.04 -14.76 -16.03
C TYR A 87 28.69 -16.14 -15.86
N PHE A 88 28.12 -17.03 -15.05
CA PHE A 88 28.75 -18.33 -14.79
C PHE A 88 28.80 -19.22 -16.03
N ILE A 89 27.75 -19.25 -16.86
CA ILE A 89 27.77 -19.99 -18.12
C ILE A 89 28.88 -19.47 -19.04
N SER A 90 29.07 -18.15 -19.13
CA SER A 90 30.11 -17.55 -19.98
C SER A 90 31.54 -17.99 -19.60
N VAL A 91 31.80 -18.22 -18.31
CA VAL A 91 33.11 -18.70 -17.81
C VAL A 91 33.40 -20.10 -18.35
N TYR A 92 32.43 -21.01 -18.27
CA TYR A 92 32.58 -22.39 -18.74
C TYR A 92 32.50 -22.49 -20.27
N GLN A 93 31.74 -21.61 -20.92
CA GLN A 93 31.71 -21.54 -22.37
C GLN A 93 33.08 -21.14 -22.94
N ALA A 94 33.79 -20.20 -22.29
CA ALA A 94 35.14 -19.82 -22.72
C ALA A 94 36.16 -20.97 -22.63
N ASP A 95 35.99 -21.91 -21.69
CA ASP A 95 36.80 -23.13 -21.61
C ASP A 95 36.47 -24.08 -22.76
N ILE A 96 35.19 -24.26 -23.09
CA ILE A 96 34.74 -25.06 -24.23
C ILE A 96 35.28 -24.49 -25.54
N ASP A 97 35.21 -23.17 -25.73
CA ASP A 97 35.67 -22.48 -26.94
C ASP A 97 37.19 -22.64 -27.15
N LYS A 98 37.95 -22.77 -26.05
CA LYS A 98 39.40 -23.07 -26.05
C LYS A 98 39.71 -24.56 -26.11
N ASN A 99 38.69 -25.41 -26.20
CA ASN A 99 38.78 -26.86 -26.18
C ASN A 99 39.44 -27.42 -24.89
N LEU A 100 39.23 -26.73 -23.77
CA LEU A 100 39.74 -27.10 -22.45
C LEU A 100 38.61 -27.72 -21.62
N ARG A 101 38.86 -28.88 -21.00
CA ARG A 101 37.95 -29.50 -20.00
C ARG A 101 36.47 -29.51 -20.45
N VAL A 102 36.23 -29.82 -21.72
CA VAL A 102 34.95 -29.61 -22.40
C VAL A 102 33.80 -30.32 -21.67
N GLU A 103 33.98 -31.60 -21.34
CA GLU A 103 32.91 -32.41 -20.73
C GLU A 103 32.60 -32.00 -19.28
N ASP A 104 33.60 -31.57 -18.52
CA ASP A 104 33.37 -31.04 -17.17
C ASP A 104 32.68 -29.67 -17.23
N SER A 105 33.03 -28.83 -18.22
CA SER A 105 32.42 -27.52 -18.43
C SER A 105 30.95 -27.64 -18.86
N LYS A 106 30.62 -28.57 -19.77
CA LYS A 106 29.22 -28.87 -20.14
C LYS A 106 28.41 -29.33 -18.94
N ARG A 107 28.99 -30.18 -18.09
CA ARG A 107 28.32 -30.66 -16.87
C ARG A 107 28.07 -29.52 -15.88
N ALA A 108 29.06 -28.65 -15.70
CA ALA A 108 28.92 -27.46 -14.86
C ALA A 108 27.82 -26.52 -15.37
N ILE A 109 27.75 -26.28 -16.69
CA ILE A 109 26.67 -25.48 -17.31
C ILE A 109 25.30 -26.10 -17.02
N ALA A 110 25.12 -27.40 -17.24
CA ALA A 110 23.85 -28.07 -16.95
C ALA A 110 23.46 -27.98 -15.47
N GLU A 111 24.44 -28.08 -14.56
CA GLU A 111 24.20 -27.90 -13.12
C GLU A 111 23.81 -26.44 -12.78
N ILE A 112 24.45 -25.45 -13.40
CA ILE A 112 24.10 -24.03 -13.24
C ILE A 112 22.68 -23.77 -13.70
N GLU A 113 22.29 -24.30 -14.87
CA GLU A 113 20.93 -24.17 -15.40
C GLU A 113 19.91 -24.79 -14.45
N ALA A 114 20.15 -26.01 -13.95
CA ALA A 114 19.25 -26.66 -12.99
C ALA A 114 19.10 -25.86 -11.68
N ARG A 115 20.21 -25.34 -11.14
CA ARG A 115 20.20 -24.50 -9.93
C ARG A 115 19.50 -23.16 -10.18
N TYR A 116 19.67 -22.59 -11.36
CA TYR A 116 19.00 -21.36 -11.77
C TYR A 116 17.48 -21.53 -11.81
N GLU A 117 16.99 -22.58 -12.48
CA GLU A 117 15.55 -22.84 -12.56
C GLU A 117 14.93 -23.03 -11.17
N GLN A 118 15.61 -23.77 -10.29
CA GLN A 118 15.18 -23.94 -8.91
C GLN A 118 15.14 -22.60 -8.16
N ALA A 119 16.20 -21.80 -8.25
CA ALA A 119 16.27 -20.49 -7.59
C ALA A 119 15.20 -19.52 -8.12
N HIS A 120 14.89 -19.58 -9.42
CA HIS A 120 13.84 -18.78 -10.05
C HIS A 120 12.46 -19.19 -9.52
N ALA A 121 12.15 -20.49 -9.48
CA ALA A 121 10.89 -20.99 -8.93
C ALA A 121 10.73 -20.65 -7.43
N ASP A 122 11.78 -20.83 -6.63
CA ASP A 122 11.80 -20.45 -5.22
C ASP A 122 11.53 -18.94 -5.04
N ARG A 123 12.09 -18.14 -5.95
CA ARG A 123 11.90 -16.70 -5.97
C ARG A 123 10.47 -16.30 -6.32
N GLU A 124 9.87 -16.90 -7.35
CA GLU A 124 8.47 -16.67 -7.72
C GLU A 124 7.53 -17.01 -6.56
N ALA A 125 7.73 -18.18 -5.93
CA ALA A 125 6.94 -18.62 -4.79
C ALA A 125 7.06 -17.65 -3.61
N TYR A 126 8.26 -17.15 -3.35
CA TYR A 126 8.50 -16.12 -2.32
C TYR A 126 7.76 -14.82 -2.64
N GLU A 127 7.92 -14.28 -3.85
CA GLU A 127 7.28 -13.02 -4.25
C GLU A 127 5.77 -13.12 -4.16
N LEU A 128 5.21 -14.21 -4.69
CA LEU A 128 3.78 -14.49 -4.64
C LEU A 128 3.26 -14.48 -3.21
N LYS A 129 3.91 -15.23 -2.30
CA LYS A 129 3.53 -15.29 -0.89
C LYS A 129 3.56 -13.92 -0.22
N GLN A 130 4.61 -13.13 -0.44
CA GLN A 130 4.74 -11.81 0.19
C GLN A 130 3.72 -10.81 -0.38
N LEU A 131 3.50 -10.82 -1.70
CA LEU A 131 2.53 -9.94 -2.35
C LEU A 131 1.09 -10.26 -1.92
N THR A 132 0.74 -11.53 -1.72
CA THR A 132 -0.57 -11.93 -1.18
C THR A 132 -0.80 -11.35 0.23
N VAL A 133 0.20 -11.46 1.11
CA VAL A 133 0.11 -10.90 2.47
C VAL A 133 -0.04 -9.38 2.42
N LEU A 134 0.78 -8.73 1.59
CA LEU A 134 0.75 -7.27 1.41
C LEU A 134 -0.61 -6.78 0.87
N GLN A 135 -1.20 -7.50 -0.08
CA GLN A 135 -2.53 -7.19 -0.61
C GLN A 135 -3.63 -7.36 0.44
N ALA A 136 -3.58 -8.43 1.24
CA ALA A 136 -4.53 -8.64 2.34
C ALA A 136 -4.46 -7.51 3.39
N GLN A 137 -3.25 -7.02 3.68
CA GLN A 137 -3.03 -5.87 4.56
C GLN A 137 -3.62 -4.58 3.95
N LEU A 138 -3.34 -4.29 2.68
CA LEU A 138 -3.91 -3.14 1.97
C LEU A 138 -5.44 -3.17 2.03
N LYS A 139 -6.07 -4.30 1.68
CA LYS A 139 -7.53 -4.46 1.73
C LYS A 139 -8.07 -4.20 3.13
N THR A 140 -7.40 -4.68 4.17
CA THR A 140 -7.81 -4.49 5.56
C THR A 140 -7.79 -3.01 5.95
N GLU A 141 -6.70 -2.30 5.64
CA GLU A 141 -6.57 -0.88 5.99
C GLU A 141 -7.49 0.00 5.13
N LEU A 142 -7.69 -0.29 3.84
CA LEU A 142 -8.68 0.43 3.01
C LEU A 142 -10.10 0.29 3.58
N ASN A 143 -10.50 -0.90 4.01
CA ASN A 143 -11.81 -1.12 4.63
C ASN A 143 -11.95 -0.40 5.99
N LYS A 144 -10.87 -0.33 6.76
CA LYS A 144 -10.85 0.40 8.03
C LYS A 144 -10.96 1.90 7.81
N GLU A 145 -10.27 2.43 6.80
CA GLU A 145 -10.34 3.84 6.42
C GLU A 145 -11.74 4.20 5.91
N ALA A 146 -12.34 3.35 5.05
CA ALA A 146 -13.73 3.53 4.60
C ALA A 146 -14.73 3.54 5.77
N LYS A 147 -14.57 2.64 6.75
CA LYS A 147 -15.37 2.67 7.99
C LYS A 147 -15.14 3.96 8.81
N GLY A 148 -13.91 4.48 8.82
CA GLY A 148 -13.56 5.75 9.46
C GLY A 148 -14.28 6.93 8.81
N PHE A 149 -14.23 6.99 7.48
CA PHE A 149 -14.96 7.98 6.68
C PHE A 149 -16.47 7.90 6.91
N GLU A 150 -17.08 6.71 6.90
CA GLU A 150 -18.50 6.53 7.20
C GLU A 150 -18.89 7.03 8.59
N ARG A 151 -18.04 6.83 9.60
CA ARG A 151 -18.26 7.38 10.94
C ARG A 151 -18.15 8.90 10.96
N ALA A 152 -17.19 9.48 10.23
CA ALA A 152 -17.06 10.93 10.11
C ALA A 152 -18.28 11.56 9.43
N LYS A 153 -18.78 10.94 8.35
CA LYS A 153 -20.01 11.33 7.65
C LYS A 153 -21.21 11.33 8.59
N ARG A 154 -21.42 10.23 9.33
CA ARG A 154 -22.54 10.11 10.31
C ARG A 154 -22.44 11.14 11.44
N LYS A 155 -21.24 11.35 11.99
CA LYS A 155 -21.00 12.32 13.07
C LYS A 155 -21.33 13.76 12.62
N ASN A 156 -21.04 14.08 11.37
CA ASN A 156 -21.24 15.39 10.78
C ASN A 156 -22.49 15.47 9.88
N ALA A 157 -23.47 14.58 10.04
CA ALA A 157 -24.64 14.50 9.16
C ALA A 157 -25.42 15.83 9.06
N LYS A 158 -25.41 16.66 10.11
CA LYS A 158 -26.04 17.99 10.15
C LYS A 158 -25.30 19.06 9.32
N LEU A 159 -24.07 18.78 8.89
CA LEU A 159 -23.23 19.66 8.06
C LEU A 159 -23.26 19.24 6.59
N ILE A 160 -24.05 18.22 6.24
CA ILE A 160 -24.26 17.79 4.86
C ILE A 160 -25.22 18.77 4.19
N ASN A 161 -24.73 19.47 3.18
CA ASN A 161 -25.46 20.49 2.43
C ASN A 161 -25.03 20.47 0.95
N ALA A 162 -25.50 21.42 0.16
CA ALA A 162 -25.18 21.52 -1.27
C ALA A 162 -23.68 21.64 -1.57
N GLU A 163 -22.86 22.14 -0.62
CA GLU A 163 -21.41 22.27 -0.80
C GLU A 163 -20.66 20.99 -0.44
N THR A 164 -21.05 20.29 0.62
CA THR A 164 -20.31 19.12 1.14
C THR A 164 -20.78 17.81 0.52
N GLN A 165 -22.04 17.74 0.06
CA GLN A 165 -22.60 16.57 -0.60
C GLN A 165 -21.79 16.07 -1.81
N PRO A 166 -21.41 16.91 -2.79
CA PRO A 166 -20.64 16.43 -3.95
C PRO A 166 -19.26 15.90 -3.55
N LEU A 167 -18.57 16.55 -2.61
CA LEU A 167 -17.28 16.10 -2.08
C LEU A 167 -17.39 14.71 -1.42
N LEU A 168 -18.46 14.48 -0.65
CA LEU A 168 -18.70 13.18 -0.03
C LEU A 168 -18.92 12.08 -1.07
N GLN A 169 -19.69 12.36 -2.12
CA GLN A 169 -19.95 11.40 -3.19
C GLN A 169 -18.68 11.05 -3.98
N GLU A 170 -17.84 12.04 -4.27
CA GLU A 170 -16.55 11.83 -4.93
C GLU A 170 -15.65 10.90 -4.10
N VAL A 171 -15.53 11.19 -2.80
CA VAL A 171 -14.71 10.37 -1.89
C VAL A 171 -15.29 8.96 -1.71
N GLU A 172 -16.62 8.82 -1.63
CA GLU A 172 -17.29 7.51 -1.60
C GLU A 172 -16.97 6.67 -2.83
N GLN A 173 -17.06 7.27 -4.02
CA GLN A 173 -16.71 6.60 -5.27
C GLN A 173 -15.23 6.22 -5.28
N TYR A 174 -14.34 7.10 -4.81
CA TYR A 174 -12.92 6.83 -4.73
C TYR A 174 -12.58 5.66 -3.79
N PHE A 175 -13.26 5.56 -2.64
CA PHE A 175 -13.15 4.40 -1.75
C PHE A 175 -13.63 3.12 -2.43
N ALA A 176 -14.79 3.14 -3.08
CA ALA A 176 -15.35 1.98 -3.76
C ALA A 176 -14.40 1.45 -4.84
N GLN A 177 -13.91 2.35 -5.72
CA GLN A 177 -12.94 2.02 -6.77
C GLN A 177 -11.62 1.49 -6.18
N SER A 178 -11.15 2.08 -5.08
CA SER A 178 -9.92 1.63 -4.42
C SER A 178 -10.07 0.23 -3.82
N ILE A 179 -11.19 -0.06 -3.17
CA ILE A 179 -11.44 -1.39 -2.61
C ILE A 179 -11.58 -2.42 -3.73
N GLU A 180 -12.35 -2.13 -4.77
CA GLU A 180 -12.51 -2.99 -5.95
C GLU A 180 -11.16 -3.29 -6.62
N ARG A 181 -10.32 -2.26 -6.81
CA ARG A 181 -8.96 -2.43 -7.34
C ARG A 181 -8.12 -3.38 -6.47
N ALA A 182 -8.21 -3.27 -5.15
CA ALA A 182 -7.50 -4.17 -4.24
C ALA A 182 -8.03 -5.61 -4.32
N GLU A 183 -9.31 -5.80 -4.60
CA GLU A 183 -9.91 -7.13 -4.80
C GLU A 183 -9.45 -7.78 -6.11
N ASN A 184 -9.41 -7.01 -7.20
CA ASN A 184 -8.96 -7.50 -8.51
C ASN A 184 -7.47 -7.91 -8.51
N LEU A 185 -6.65 -7.22 -7.71
CA LEU A 185 -5.26 -7.60 -7.47
C LEU A 185 -5.13 -9.00 -6.84
N ALA A 186 -6.03 -9.36 -5.92
CA ALA A 186 -6.03 -10.67 -5.27
C ALA A 186 -6.45 -11.81 -6.23
N VAL A 187 -7.39 -11.54 -7.14
CA VAL A 187 -7.81 -12.51 -8.16
C VAL A 187 -6.67 -12.86 -9.11
N THR A 188 -5.90 -11.85 -9.54
CA THR A 188 -4.77 -12.02 -10.46
C THR A 188 -3.68 -12.91 -9.84
N ILE A 189 -3.38 -12.70 -8.56
CA ILE A 189 -2.44 -13.55 -7.81
C ILE A 189 -2.93 -14.99 -7.67
N ASN A 190 -4.22 -15.18 -7.40
CA ASN A 190 -4.78 -16.52 -7.24
C ASN A 190 -4.78 -17.33 -8.56
N GLN A 191 -4.91 -16.67 -9.71
CA GLN A 191 -4.79 -17.32 -11.01
C GLN A 191 -3.34 -17.79 -11.27
N HIS A 192 -2.34 -17.03 -10.85
CA HIS A 192 -0.94 -17.46 -10.92
C HIS A 192 -0.63 -18.64 -9.99
N THR A 193 -1.25 -18.73 -8.80
CA THR A 193 -1.09 -19.93 -7.94
C THR A 193 -1.69 -21.19 -8.55
N ILE A 194 -2.78 -21.12 -9.32
CA ILE A 194 -3.42 -22.31 -9.91
C ILE A 194 -2.66 -22.81 -11.14
N ALA A 195 -2.00 -21.90 -11.89
CA ALA A 195 -1.22 -22.26 -13.07
C ALA A 195 0.17 -22.85 -12.77
N ALA A 196 0.61 -22.79 -11.51
CA ALA A 196 1.90 -23.30 -11.05
C ALA A 196 1.88 -24.73 -10.47
N TYR A 197 0.74 -25.43 -10.60
CA TYR A 197 0.54 -26.86 -10.24
C TYR A 197 0.12 -27.68 -11.46
#